data_AF-J9FJK8-F1
#
_entry.id   AF-J9FJK8-F1
#
_cell.length_a   1.000
_cell.length_b   1.000
_cell.length_c   1.000
_cell.angle_alpha   90.00
_cell.angle_beta   90.00
_cell.angle_gamma   90.00
#
_symmetry.space_group_name_H-M   'P 1'
#
loop_
_entity.id
_entity.type
_entity.pdbx_description
1 polymer ?
#
loop_
_entity_poly.entity_id
_entity_poly.type
_entity_poly.pdbx_seq_one_letter_code
_entity_poly.pdbx_strand_id
1 'polypeptide(L)'
;MPGLPVSERGEEVAKAIRENRVVIVCGETGSGKTTQLPKIAMMAGRGEHGMIAHTQPRRIAASSIAKRIAEELKTEPGEVVGYKVRFTDTTSPGATIKLMTDGILLAETQTDPLLKAYDTIIIDEA
;
A
#
# COMPACT_ATOMS: atom_id res chain seq x y z
N MET A 1 10.51 -13.45 -3.83
CA MET A 1 10.60 -11.97 -3.83
C MET A 1 12.01 -11.59 -4.25
N PRO A 2 12.22 -10.54 -5.07
CA PRO A 2 13.57 -10.10 -5.43
C PRO A 2 14.33 -9.67 -4.17
N GLY A 3 15.66 -9.85 -4.18
CA GLY A 3 16.58 -9.66 -3.04
C GLY A 3 16.75 -8.22 -2.57
N LEU A 4 15.65 -7.57 -2.20
CA LEU A 4 15.64 -6.26 -1.54
C LEU A 4 15.77 -6.47 -0.02
N PRO A 5 16.48 -5.59 0.71
CA PRO A 5 16.72 -5.75 2.15
C PRO A 5 15.45 -5.94 3.00
N VAL A 6 14.34 -5.28 2.63
CA VAL A 6 13.05 -5.45 3.34
C VAL A 6 12.42 -6.82 3.07
N SER A 7 12.62 -7.38 1.88
CA SER A 7 12.12 -8.73 1.54
C SER A 7 12.82 -9.81 2.38
N GLU A 8 14.11 -9.65 2.66
CA GLU A 8 14.89 -10.59 3.49
C GLU A 8 14.39 -10.65 4.94
N ARG A 9 13.80 -9.55 5.42
CA ARG A 9 13.14 -9.46 6.73
C ARG A 9 11.62 -9.54 6.63
N GLY A 10 11.08 -10.07 5.53
CA GLY A 10 9.64 -10.06 5.26
C GLY A 10 8.81 -10.75 6.34
N GLU A 11 9.27 -11.87 6.88
CA GLU A 11 8.57 -12.59 7.97
C GLU A 11 8.58 -11.82 9.29
N GLU A 12 9.71 -11.18 9.62
CA GLU A 12 9.85 -10.32 10.81
C GLU A 12 8.85 -9.16 10.74
N VAL A 13 8.78 -8.48 9.59
CA VAL A 13 7.85 -7.38 9.36
C VAL A 13 6.39 -7.86 9.37
N ALA A 14 6.08 -8.99 8.73
CA ALA A 14 4.73 -9.56 8.74
C ALA A 14 4.27 -9.93 10.16
N LYS A 15 5.17 -10.49 10.98
CA LYS A 15 4.90 -10.78 12.39
C LYS A 15 4.61 -9.50 13.16
N ALA A 16 5.45 -8.47 13.00
CA ALA A 16 5.23 -7.17 13.66
C ALA A 16 3.86 -6.57 13.28
N ILE A 17 3.45 -6.64 12.01
CA ILE A 17 2.14 -6.17 11.52
C ILE A 17 0.98 -6.95 12.13
N ARG A 18 1.12 -8.25 12.36
CA ARG A 18 0.07 -9.08 13.00
C ARG A 18 -0.09 -8.75 14.48
N GLU A 19 1.02 -8.55 15.18
CA GLU A 19 1.05 -8.42 16.64
C GLU A 19 0.82 -6.98 17.13
N ASN A 20 0.95 -5.98 16.25
CA ASN A 20 0.88 -4.58 16.64
C ASN A 20 -0.10 -3.79 15.76
N ARG A 21 -0.81 -2.84 16.39
CA ARG A 21 -1.70 -1.91 15.66
C ARG A 21 -0.95 -0.84 14.89
N VAL A 22 0.26 -0.49 15.33
CA VAL A 22 1.13 0.50 14.70
C VAL A 22 2.53 -0.07 14.65
N VAL A 23 3.17 0.00 13.49
CA VAL A 23 4.55 -0.46 13.26
C VAL A 23 5.29 0.65 12.54
N ILE A 24 6.48 0.99 13.05
CA ILE A 24 7.41 1.91 12.37
C ILE A 24 8.45 1.05 11.67
N VAL A 25 8.55 1.19 10.35
CA VAL A 25 9.54 0.46 9.54
C VAL A 25 10.58 1.44 9.02
N CYS A 26 11.79 1.38 9.58
CA CYS A 26 12.91 2.20 9.15
C CYS A 26 13.80 1.44 8.15
N GLY A 27 14.37 2.17 7.19
CA GLY A 27 15.37 1.65 6.27
C GLY A 27 15.84 2.74 5.32
N GLU A 28 17.01 2.58 4.71
CA GLU A 28 17.53 3.56 3.76
C GLU A 28 16.68 3.66 2.48
N THR A 29 16.81 4.78 1.76
CA THR A 29 16.25 4.90 0.40
C THR A 29 16.80 3.77 -0.47
N GLY A 30 15.93 3.14 -1.27
CA GLY A 30 16.30 1.98 -2.07
C GLY A 30 16.19 0.63 -1.36
N SER A 31 15.85 0.59 -0.07
CA SER A 31 15.65 -0.68 0.67
C SER A 31 14.43 -1.50 0.22
N GLY A 32 13.57 -0.93 -0.65
CA GLY A 32 12.39 -1.59 -1.19
C GLY A 32 11.11 -1.41 -0.37
N LYS A 33 11.09 -0.61 0.70
CA LYS A 33 9.90 -0.39 1.56
C LYS A 33 8.63 -0.12 0.76
N THR A 34 8.69 0.90 -0.09
CA THR A 34 7.56 1.39 -0.89
C THR A 34 6.95 0.34 -1.82
N THR A 35 7.72 -0.61 -2.33
CA THR A 35 7.17 -1.65 -3.21
C THR A 35 6.87 -2.95 -2.47
N GLN A 36 7.57 -3.25 -1.36
CA GLN A 36 7.44 -4.54 -0.67
C GLN A 36 6.48 -4.51 0.53
N LEU A 37 6.39 -3.41 1.28
CA LEU A 37 5.51 -3.31 2.47
C LEU A 37 4.03 -3.65 2.19
N PRO A 38 3.37 -3.14 1.13
CA PRO A 38 1.99 -3.51 0.87
C PRO A 38 1.81 -5.01 0.60
N LYS A 39 2.78 -5.67 -0.04
CA LYS A 39 2.76 -7.12 -0.26
C LYS A 39 3.02 -7.90 1.03
N ILE A 40 3.91 -7.41 1.89
CA ILE A 40 4.14 -8.01 3.22
C ILE A 40 2.90 -7.85 4.10
N ALA A 41 2.20 -6.72 4.02
CA ALA A 41 0.92 -6.52 4.69
C ALA A 41 -0.12 -7.54 4.20
N MET A 42 -0.22 -7.80 2.90
CA MET A 42 -1.07 -8.88 2.37
C MET A 42 -0.68 -10.25 2.97
N MET A 43 0.61 -10.59 3.01
CA MET A 43 1.09 -11.84 3.64
C MET A 43 0.77 -11.90 5.15
N ALA A 44 0.58 -10.75 5.79
CA ALA A 44 0.17 -10.64 7.19
C ALA A 44 -1.35 -10.76 7.39
N GLY A 45 -2.14 -11.01 6.33
CA GLY A 45 -3.60 -11.11 6.37
C GLY A 45 -4.31 -9.75 6.32
N ARG A 46 -3.61 -8.70 5.87
CA ARG A 46 -4.24 -7.39 5.61
C ARG A 46 -4.82 -7.34 4.20
N GLY A 47 -5.85 -6.53 4.00
CA GLY A 47 -6.55 -6.48 2.72
C GLY A 47 -7.78 -7.41 2.64
N GLU A 48 -8.09 -8.16 3.70
CA GLU A 48 -9.21 -9.14 3.74
C GLU A 48 -10.52 -8.51 4.25
N HIS A 49 -10.44 -7.47 5.09
CA HIS A 49 -11.60 -6.82 5.70
C HIS A 49 -11.77 -5.35 5.26
N GLY A 50 -10.93 -4.92 4.34
CA GLY A 50 -10.88 -3.60 3.73
C GLY A 50 -9.67 -3.56 2.81
N MET A 51 -9.46 -2.47 2.08
CA MET A 51 -8.25 -2.32 1.29
C MET A 51 -7.04 -1.96 2.16
N ILE A 52 -5.85 -2.20 1.63
CA ILE A 52 -4.60 -1.59 2.11
C ILE A 52 -4.45 -0.24 1.39
N ALA A 53 -4.60 0.86 2.11
CA ALA A 53 -4.24 2.19 1.62
C ALA A 53 -2.73 2.37 1.71
N HIS A 54 -2.11 2.90 0.66
CA HIS A 54 -0.69 3.26 0.68
C HIS A 54 -0.50 4.64 0.09
N THR A 55 -0.15 5.61 0.94
CA THR A 55 0.00 7.00 0.50
C THR A 55 1.38 7.27 -0.07
N GLN A 56 1.45 8.23 -0.99
CA GLN A 56 2.66 8.76 -1.62
C GLN A 56 2.47 10.27 -1.83
N PRO A 57 3.45 11.13 -1.53
CA PRO A 57 3.24 12.58 -1.62
C PRO A 57 3.10 13.08 -3.06
N ARG A 58 3.52 12.29 -4.06
CA ARG A 58 3.50 12.67 -5.48
C ARG A 58 2.59 11.76 -6.29
N ARG A 59 1.76 12.37 -7.16
CA ARG A 59 0.84 11.64 -8.07
C ARG A 59 1.57 10.62 -8.97
N ILE A 60 2.72 11.02 -9.52
CA ILE A 60 3.52 10.16 -10.40
C ILE A 60 4.11 8.97 -9.61
N ALA A 61 4.46 9.17 -8.34
CA ALA A 61 4.94 8.09 -7.49
C ALA A 61 3.80 7.09 -7.25
N ALA A 62 2.64 7.55 -6.78
CA ALA A 62 1.48 6.67 -6.55
C ALA A 62 1.13 5.80 -7.77
N SER A 63 1.04 6.41 -8.97
CA SER A 63 0.67 5.67 -10.18
C SER A 63 1.79 4.75 -10.69
N SER A 64 3.06 5.15 -10.63
CA SER A 64 4.18 4.31 -11.08
C SER A 64 4.45 3.14 -10.13
N ILE A 65 4.34 3.37 -8.82
CA ILE A 65 4.48 2.32 -7.80
C ILE A 65 3.34 1.30 -7.93
N ALA A 66 2.10 1.74 -8.11
CA ALA A 66 0.97 0.82 -8.30
C ALA A 66 1.19 -0.11 -9.51
N LYS A 67 1.59 0.46 -10.66
CA LYS A 67 1.90 -0.31 -11.87
C LYS A 67 3.02 -1.31 -11.63
N ARG A 68 4.09 -0.87 -10.97
CA ARG A 68 5.22 -1.75 -10.63
C ARG A 68 4.81 -2.90 -9.71
N ILE A 69 4.02 -2.65 -8.67
CA ILE A 69 3.56 -3.70 -7.77
C ILE A 69 2.63 -4.66 -8.52
N ALA A 70 1.73 -4.15 -9.37
CA ALA A 70 0.87 -4.98 -10.22
C ALA A 70 1.69 -5.89 -11.16
N GLU A 71 2.73 -5.35 -11.80
CA GLU A 71 3.68 -6.12 -12.62
C GLU A 71 4.40 -7.20 -11.79
N GLU A 72 4.89 -6.86 -10.59
CA GLU A 72 5.54 -7.82 -9.68
C GLU A 72 4.58 -8.93 -9.20
N LEU A 73 3.28 -8.65 -9.13
CA LEU A 73 2.22 -9.61 -8.81
C LEU A 73 1.63 -10.32 -10.03
N LYS A 74 2.06 -9.95 -11.26
CA LYS A 74 1.54 -10.48 -12.53
C LYS A 74 0.03 -10.27 -12.71
N THR A 75 -0.44 -9.08 -12.35
CA THR A 75 -1.85 -8.66 -12.47
C THR A 75 -1.95 -7.37 -13.27
N GLU A 76 -3.09 -7.09 -13.88
CA GLU A 76 -3.29 -5.79 -14.52
C GLU A 76 -3.45 -4.66 -13.48
N PRO A 77 -2.95 -3.44 -13.75
CA PRO A 77 -3.20 -2.30 -12.89
C PRO A 77 -4.70 -2.06 -12.69
N GLY A 78 -5.12 -1.96 -11.44
CA GLY A 78 -6.52 -1.79 -11.03
C GLY A 78 -7.19 -3.06 -10.55
N GLU A 79 -6.71 -4.26 -10.91
CA GLU A 79 -7.33 -5.52 -10.49
C GLU A 79 -7.02 -5.87 -9.03
N VAL A 80 -5.76 -6.16 -8.72
CA VAL A 80 -5.30 -6.41 -7.34
C VAL A 80 -4.69 -5.16 -6.72
N VAL A 81 -3.99 -4.37 -7.54
CA VAL A 81 -3.32 -3.13 -7.13
C VAL A 81 -3.83 -1.98 -7.98
N GLY A 82 -4.61 -1.10 -7.37
CA GLY A 82 -5.12 0.11 -7.98
C GLY A 82 -4.38 1.36 -7.51
N TYR A 83 -4.72 2.49 -8.14
CA TYR A 83 -4.32 3.79 -7.63
C TYR A 83 -5.40 4.86 -7.82
N LYS A 84 -5.39 5.83 -6.91
CA LYS A 84 -6.27 7.00 -6.96
C LYS A 84 -5.49 8.27 -6.71
N VAL A 85 -5.52 9.17 -7.68
CA VAL A 85 -4.93 10.50 -7.60
C VAL A 85 -5.99 11.52 -8.03
N ARG A 86 -5.71 12.81 -7.84
CA ARG A 86 -6.65 13.85 -8.28
C ARG A 86 -7.02 13.65 -9.76
N PHE A 87 -8.32 13.61 -10.07
CA PHE A 87 -8.87 13.41 -11.42
C PHE A 87 -8.65 12.03 -12.07
N THR A 88 -8.07 11.06 -11.37
CA THR A 88 -7.83 9.72 -11.95
C THR A 88 -7.99 8.65 -10.88
N ASP A 89 -8.91 7.72 -11.11
CA ASP A 89 -9.09 6.52 -10.30
C ASP A 89 -8.95 5.30 -11.22
N THR A 90 -8.01 4.43 -10.89
CA THR A 90 -7.77 3.15 -11.56
C THR A 90 -7.78 2.09 -10.48
N THR A 91 -8.97 1.84 -9.94
CA THR A 91 -9.22 0.82 -8.91
C THR A 91 -10.50 0.08 -9.28
N SER A 92 -10.41 -1.23 -9.51
CA SER A 92 -11.57 -2.07 -9.78
C SER A 92 -12.20 -2.55 -8.47
N PRO A 93 -13.50 -2.90 -8.47
CA PRO A 93 -14.09 -3.64 -7.35
C PRO A 93 -13.29 -4.91 -7.08
N GLY A 94 -12.95 -5.15 -5.81
CA GLY A 94 -12.14 -6.30 -5.40
C GLY A 94 -10.63 -6.06 -5.32
N ALA A 95 -10.14 -4.87 -5.70
CA ALA A 95 -8.74 -4.52 -5.48
C ALA A 95 -8.37 -4.58 -3.99
N THR A 96 -7.17 -5.09 -3.70
CA THR A 96 -6.67 -5.28 -2.34
C THR A 96 -5.80 -4.11 -1.89
N ILE A 97 -4.96 -3.59 -2.79
CA ILE A 97 -4.06 -2.47 -2.51
C ILE A 97 -4.51 -1.25 -3.31
N LYS A 98 -4.59 -0.09 -2.65
CA LYS A 98 -4.82 1.20 -3.32
C LYS A 98 -3.69 2.18 -2.99
N LEU A 99 -2.89 2.51 -4.00
CA LEU A 99 -1.93 3.60 -3.91
C LEU A 99 -2.65 4.93 -4.09
N MET A 100 -2.31 5.93 -3.29
CA MET A 100 -2.95 7.24 -3.43
C MET A 100 -2.04 8.38 -2.98
N THR A 101 -2.43 9.61 -3.28
CA THR A 101 -1.78 10.76 -2.65
C THR A 101 -2.35 11.04 -1.27
N ASP A 102 -1.57 11.67 -0.39
CA ASP A 102 -2.04 12.08 0.94
C ASP A 102 -3.32 12.93 0.87
N GLY A 103 -3.39 13.84 -0.12
CA GLY A 103 -4.57 14.65 -0.37
C GLY A 103 -5.82 13.86 -0.79
N ILE A 104 -5.66 12.66 -1.37
CA ILE A 104 -6.78 11.77 -1.66
C ILE A 104 -7.25 11.08 -0.39
N LEU A 105 -6.34 10.57 0.45
CA LEU A 105 -6.71 9.98 1.73
C LEU A 105 -7.44 11.01 2.61
N LEU A 106 -6.91 12.24 2.70
CA LEU A 106 -7.54 13.35 3.41
C LEU A 106 -8.91 13.75 2.84
N ALA A 107 -9.10 13.66 1.51
CA ALA A 107 -10.41 13.91 0.92
C ALA A 107 -11.40 12.79 1.29
N GLU A 108 -10.96 11.54 1.31
CA GLU A 108 -11.81 10.40 1.66
C GLU A 108 -12.24 10.45 3.14
N THR A 109 -11.45 11.01 4.05
CA THR A 109 -11.88 11.21 5.45
C THR A 109 -13.09 12.13 5.59
N GLN A 110 -13.40 12.97 4.60
CA GLN A 110 -14.60 13.82 4.63
C GLN A 110 -15.88 12.99 4.46
N THR A 111 -15.81 11.91 3.69
CA THR A 111 -16.96 11.03 3.38
C THR A 111 -16.96 9.75 4.21
N ASP A 112 -15.78 9.27 4.62
CA ASP A 112 -15.56 8.13 5.50
C ASP A 112 -14.61 8.53 6.64
N PRO A 113 -15.10 9.24 7.67
CA PRO A 113 -14.25 9.78 8.75
C PRO A 113 -13.52 8.72 9.57
N LEU A 114 -13.99 7.47 9.52
CA LEU A 114 -13.37 6.34 10.20
C LEU A 114 -12.52 5.48 9.26
N LEU A 115 -12.44 5.85 7.97
CA LEU A 115 -11.70 5.14 6.94
C LEU A 115 -12.02 3.63 6.90
N LYS A 116 -13.30 3.27 7.10
CA LYS A 116 -13.79 1.88 7.13
C LYS A 116 -13.56 1.13 5.82
N ALA A 117 -13.35 1.83 4.71
CA ALA A 117 -12.93 1.22 3.45
C ALA A 117 -11.55 0.54 3.53
N TYR A 118 -10.74 0.85 4.56
CA TYR A 118 -9.39 0.36 4.72
C TYR A 118 -9.24 -0.39 6.05
N ASP A 119 -8.58 -1.55 6.02
CA ASP A 119 -8.17 -2.25 7.25
C ASP A 119 -6.73 -1.91 7.66
N THR A 120 -5.96 -1.35 6.73
CA THR A 120 -4.54 -1.02 6.88
C THR A 120 -4.23 0.24 6.11
N ILE A 121 -3.48 1.14 6.74
CA ILE A 121 -2.98 2.36 6.11
C ILE A 121 -1.47 2.38 6.26
N ILE A 122 -0.78 2.43 5.13
CA ILE A 122 0.66 2.62 5.02
C ILE A 122 0.88 4.09 4.64
N ILE A 123 1.55 4.82 5.52
CA ILE A 123 1.99 6.20 5.24
C ILE A 123 3.46 6.12 4.82
N ASP A 124 3.74 6.53 3.59
CA ASP A 124 5.10 6.55 3.03
C ASP A 124 5.53 8.00 2.82
N GLU A 125 6.82 8.28 3.06
CA GLU A 125 7.38 9.63 3.21
C GLU A 125 6.78 10.42 4.41
N ALA A 126 7.10 9.94 5.62
CA ALA A 126 7.22 10.74 6.84
C ALA A 126 8.64 10.61 7.41
#